data_AF-A0A1Y0XZ40-F1
#
_entry.id   AF-A0A1Y0XZ40-F1
#
_cell.length_a   1.000
_cell.length_b   1.000
_cell.length_c   1.000
_cell.angle_alpha   90.00
_cell.angle_beta   90.00
_cell.angle_gamma   90.00
#
_symmetry.space_group_name_H-M   'P 1'
#
loop_
_entity.id
_entity.type
_entity.pdbx_description
1 polymer ?
#
loop_
_entity_poly.entity_id
_entity_poly.type
_entity_poly.pdbx_seq_one_letter_code
_entity_poly.pdbx_strand_id
1 'polypeptide(L)'
;MGAGYPGGAVMAIKEITVTCQQKGADKGKMFVITRMSAFEADKWGRHCLQAAISSGAGIPGAASGSGVAGLAAAGISIFGMMAPEKMDELLARLMQCVSVQPDTGNPSVRRPLHESDIEEIPTVGWLQKEAFALHVDFFKGVGQLFSLLSVLLQMGNSAPSPDMPTSMSAMPS
;
A
#
# COMPACT_ATOMS: atom_id res chain seq x y z
N MET A 1 10.77 -23.21 37.97
CA MET A 1 9.75 -23.60 36.98
C MET A 1 8.86 -22.39 36.69
N GLY A 2 9.10 -21.68 35.58
CA GLY A 2 8.24 -20.58 35.13
C GLY A 2 7.27 -21.10 34.08
N ALA A 3 5.98 -20.90 34.31
CA ALA A 3 4.90 -21.36 33.46
C ALA A 3 5.07 -20.85 32.02
N GLY A 4 5.10 -21.80 31.08
CA GLY A 4 5.02 -21.50 29.65
C GLY A 4 3.70 -20.82 29.33
N TYR A 5 3.77 -19.71 28.60
CA TYR A 5 2.58 -19.12 28.00
C TYR A 5 2.03 -20.13 26.98
N PRO A 6 0.77 -20.58 27.13
CA PRO A 6 0.16 -21.48 26.18
C PRO A 6 0.05 -20.77 24.83
N GLY A 7 0.32 -21.51 23.76
CA GLY A 7 0.30 -21.04 22.38
C GLY A 7 -0.90 -20.15 22.11
N GLY A 8 -0.63 -18.85 21.96
CA GLY A 8 -1.62 -17.88 21.54
C GLY A 8 -2.15 -18.30 20.18
N ALA A 9 -3.46 -18.43 20.07
CA ALA A 9 -4.16 -18.69 18.83
C ALA A 9 -3.53 -17.89 17.68
N VAL A 10 -3.05 -18.59 16.65
CA VAL A 10 -2.61 -17.98 15.40
C VAL A 10 -3.86 -17.35 14.80
N MET A 11 -4.08 -16.06 15.07
CA MET A 11 -5.14 -15.27 14.45
C MET A 11 -5.01 -15.44 12.94
N ALA A 12 -6.08 -15.77 12.24
CA ALA A 12 -6.06 -16.11 10.81
C ALA A 12 -5.55 -14.94 9.96
N ILE A 13 -4.24 -14.90 9.75
CA ILE A 13 -3.58 -14.00 8.83
C ILE A 13 -3.80 -14.60 7.43
N LYS A 14 -4.39 -13.81 6.51
CA LYS A 14 -4.59 -14.25 5.13
C LYS A 14 -3.22 -14.51 4.50
N GLU A 15 -3.10 -15.65 3.85
CA GLU A 15 -1.91 -16.02 3.06
C GLU A 15 -2.32 -16.33 1.63
N ILE A 16 -1.43 -16.03 0.70
CA ILE A 16 -1.52 -16.51 -0.68
C ILE A 16 -0.21 -17.18 -1.05
N THR A 17 -0.31 -18.27 -1.80
CA THR A 17 0.84 -18.92 -2.42
C THR A 17 0.85 -18.56 -3.89
N VAL A 18 1.98 -18.07 -4.37
CA VAL A 18 2.17 -17.63 -5.75
C VAL A 18 3.34 -18.38 -6.37
N THR A 19 3.18 -18.82 -7.61
CA THR A 19 4.24 -19.49 -8.38
C THR A 19 4.71 -18.55 -9.47
N CYS A 20 6.01 -18.27 -9.53
CA CYS A 20 6.58 -17.38 -10.54
C CYS A 20 6.39 -17.98 -11.94
N GLN A 21 5.67 -17.27 -12.81
CA GLN A 21 5.44 -17.67 -14.21
C GLN A 21 6.39 -16.99 -15.19
N GLN A 22 7.23 -16.08 -14.69
CA GLN A 22 8.15 -15.30 -15.52
C GLN A 22 9.21 -16.19 -16.13
N LYS A 23 9.72 -15.83 -17.31
CA LYS A 23 10.86 -16.55 -17.91
C LYS A 23 12.13 -16.23 -17.10
N GLY A 24 13.08 -17.15 -17.09
CA GLY A 24 14.36 -16.98 -16.40
C GLY A 24 14.56 -17.99 -15.28
N ALA A 25 15.58 -17.77 -14.46
CA ALA A 25 15.98 -18.69 -13.39
C ALA A 25 14.93 -18.80 -12.28
N ASP A 26 14.08 -17.79 -12.12
CA ASP A 26 13.03 -17.77 -11.10
C ASP A 26 11.77 -18.55 -11.49
N LYS A 27 11.65 -19.02 -12.74
CA LYS A 27 10.43 -19.70 -13.21
C LYS A 27 10.13 -20.94 -12.36
N GLY A 28 8.90 -21.02 -11.84
CA GLY A 28 8.45 -22.13 -11.02
C GLY A 28 8.83 -22.02 -9.54
N LYS A 29 9.65 -21.04 -9.13
CA LYS A 29 9.87 -20.74 -7.71
C LYS A 29 8.52 -20.39 -7.05
N MET A 30 8.31 -20.91 -5.84
CA MET A 30 7.10 -20.69 -5.06
C MET A 30 7.38 -19.73 -3.90
N PHE A 31 6.49 -18.75 -3.76
CA PHE A 31 6.53 -17.77 -2.70
C PHE A 31 5.22 -17.79 -1.94
N VAL A 32 5.30 -17.57 -0.64
CA VAL A 32 4.13 -17.40 0.22
C VAL A 32 4.14 -15.99 0.76
N ILE A 33 3.04 -15.28 0.53
CA ILE A 33 2.84 -13.91 0.97
C ILE A 33 1.84 -13.92 2.11
N THR A 34 2.29 -13.49 3.28
CA THR A 34 1.50 -13.46 4.51
C THR A 34 1.13 -12.02 4.84
N ARG A 35 -0.17 -11.77 5.03
CA ARG A 35 -0.68 -10.42 5.29
C ARG A 35 -0.14 -9.87 6.63
N MET A 36 0.04 -8.56 6.73
CA MET A 36 0.30 -7.89 8.01
C MET A 36 -0.90 -8.06 8.97
N SER A 37 -0.64 -7.92 10.28
CA SER A 37 -1.71 -7.74 11.26
C SER A 37 -2.47 -6.43 10.98
N ALA A 38 -3.65 -6.26 11.56
CA ALA A 38 -4.43 -5.04 11.38
C ALA A 38 -3.66 -3.77 11.78
N PHE A 39 -2.95 -3.82 12.91
CA PHE A 39 -2.14 -2.71 13.42
C PHE A 39 -0.93 -2.40 12.55
N GLU A 40 -0.23 -3.43 12.08
CA GLU A 40 0.92 -3.26 11.20
C GLU A 40 0.49 -2.71 9.83
N ALA A 41 -0.63 -3.20 9.29
CA ALA A 41 -1.20 -2.71 8.06
C ALA A 41 -1.64 -1.24 8.17
N ASP A 42 -2.35 -0.84 9.24
CA ASP A 42 -2.71 0.57 9.49
C ASP A 42 -1.46 1.46 9.52
N LYS A 43 -0.46 1.08 10.31
CA LYS A 43 0.79 1.83 10.43
C LYS A 43 1.46 1.99 9.08
N TRP A 44 1.66 0.90 8.35
CA TRP A 44 2.29 0.92 7.02
C TRP A 44 1.48 1.77 6.03
N GLY A 45 0.15 1.63 6.01
CA GLY A 45 -0.74 2.42 5.14
C GLY A 45 -0.69 3.93 5.42
N ARG A 46 -0.61 4.34 6.69
CA ARG A 46 -0.40 5.76 7.06
C ARG A 46 0.93 6.29 6.56
N HIS A 47 2.02 5.52 6.66
CA HIS A 47 3.33 5.92 6.15
C HIS A 47 3.34 6.02 4.62
N CYS A 48 2.71 5.07 3.90
CA CYS A 48 2.56 5.15 2.45
C CYS A 48 1.84 6.43 2.02
N LEU A 49 0.72 6.75 2.67
CA LEU A 49 -0.02 7.96 2.32
C LEU A 49 0.78 9.23 2.65
N GLN A 50 1.40 9.29 3.83
CA GLN A 50 2.21 10.45 4.22
C GLN A 50 3.34 10.69 3.20
N ALA A 51 4.07 9.64 2.82
CA ALA A 51 5.14 9.75 1.83
C ALA A 51 4.60 10.20 0.45
N ALA A 52 3.43 9.70 0.05
CA ALA A 52 2.78 10.14 -1.17
C ALA A 52 2.37 11.62 -1.12
N ILE A 53 1.76 12.09 -0.03
CA ILE A 53 1.39 13.52 0.15
C ILE A 53 2.65 14.40 0.15
N SER A 54 3.70 14.00 0.88
CA SER A 54 4.94 14.76 0.99
C SER A 54 5.70 14.88 -0.33
N SER A 55 5.46 14.00 -1.30
CA SER A 55 6.06 14.13 -2.63
C SER A 55 5.50 15.29 -3.47
N GLY A 56 4.41 15.93 -3.04
CA GLY A 56 3.71 16.95 -3.82
C GLY A 56 3.06 16.40 -5.10
N ALA A 57 3.19 15.11 -5.34
CA ALA A 57 2.69 14.47 -6.53
C ALA A 57 1.19 14.21 -6.34
N GLY A 58 0.38 14.76 -7.24
CA GLY A 58 -1.08 14.62 -7.16
C GLY A 58 -1.46 13.15 -7.21
N ILE A 59 -1.86 12.57 -6.08
CA ILE A 59 -2.34 11.19 -6.03
C ILE A 59 -3.59 11.14 -6.91
N PRO A 60 -3.62 10.33 -7.98
CA PRO A 60 -4.81 10.20 -8.82
C PRO A 60 -6.03 9.88 -7.95
N GLY A 61 -7.03 10.75 -7.97
CA GLY A 61 -8.24 10.64 -7.15
C GLY A 61 -8.21 11.39 -5.80
N ALA A 62 -7.07 11.89 -5.31
CA ALA A 62 -7.05 12.73 -4.10
C ALA A 62 -7.78 14.07 -4.31
N ALA A 63 -7.71 14.64 -5.52
CA ALA A 63 -8.47 15.84 -5.90
C ALA A 63 -9.99 15.59 -5.99
N SER A 64 -10.42 14.33 -6.20
CA SER A 64 -11.82 13.94 -6.40
C SER A 64 -12.55 13.55 -5.11
N GLY A 65 -11.93 13.71 -3.94
CA GLY A 65 -12.48 13.21 -2.67
C GLY A 65 -12.48 11.68 -2.55
N SER A 66 -11.71 10.96 -3.38
CA SER A 66 -11.79 9.49 -3.46
C SER A 66 -10.98 8.74 -2.39
N GLY A 67 -10.24 9.45 -1.52
CA GLY A 67 -9.55 8.87 -0.35
C GLY A 67 -8.78 7.57 -0.66
N VAL A 68 -9.13 6.49 0.04
CA VAL A 68 -8.51 5.15 -0.11
C VAL A 68 -8.74 4.54 -1.49
N ALA A 69 -9.80 4.93 -2.21
CA ALA A 69 -10.05 4.46 -3.57
C ALA A 69 -9.03 5.02 -4.58
N GLY A 70 -8.53 6.24 -4.36
CA GLY A 70 -7.42 6.80 -5.16
C GLY A 70 -6.11 6.04 -4.97
N LEU A 71 -5.81 5.61 -3.73
CA LEU A 71 -4.65 4.74 -3.45
C LEU A 71 -4.80 3.36 -4.11
N ALA A 72 -5.99 2.77 -4.05
CA ALA A 72 -6.27 1.51 -4.72
C ALA A 72 -6.17 1.62 -6.25
N ALA A 73 -6.58 2.76 -6.83
CA ALA A 73 -6.48 3.03 -8.26
C ALA A 73 -5.04 3.34 -8.73
N ALA A 74 -4.25 4.05 -7.93
CA ALA A 74 -2.83 4.31 -8.21
C ALA A 74 -1.98 3.02 -8.17
N GLY A 75 -2.40 2.05 -7.36
CA GLY A 75 -1.72 0.76 -7.26
C GLY A 75 -0.30 0.89 -6.67
N ILE A 76 0.57 -0.06 -7.03
CA ILE A 76 1.99 -0.03 -6.64
C ILE A 76 2.75 1.17 -7.23
N SER A 77 2.23 1.82 -8.27
CA SER A 77 2.91 2.94 -8.93
C SER A 77 3.06 4.17 -8.02
N ILE A 78 2.30 4.27 -6.93
CA ILE A 78 2.42 5.37 -5.97
C ILE A 78 3.82 5.50 -5.35
N PHE A 79 4.56 4.40 -5.24
CA PHE A 79 5.91 4.42 -4.70
C PHE A 79 6.90 5.20 -5.57
N GLY A 80 6.71 5.19 -6.89
CA GLY A 80 7.58 5.91 -7.83
C GLY A 80 7.50 7.44 -7.72
N MET A 81 6.53 7.96 -6.96
CA MET A 81 6.39 9.40 -6.69
C MET A 81 7.09 9.81 -5.39
N MET A 82 7.46 8.86 -4.52
CA MET A 82 8.01 9.16 -3.19
C MET A 82 9.50 9.48 -3.23
N ALA A 83 10.02 10.10 -2.16
CA ALA A 83 11.47 10.21 -1.96
C ALA A 83 12.11 8.79 -1.98
N PRO A 84 13.27 8.60 -2.63
CA PRO A 84 13.88 7.28 -2.79
C PRO A 84 14.00 6.49 -1.48
N GLU A 85 14.44 7.15 -0.41
CA GLU A 85 14.63 6.51 0.89
C GLU A 85 13.30 6.01 1.48
N LYS A 86 12.21 6.77 1.27
CA LYS A 86 10.87 6.38 1.74
C LYS A 86 10.26 5.27 0.89
N MET A 87 10.49 5.29 -0.42
CA MET A 87 10.14 4.19 -1.29
C MET A 87 10.83 2.89 -0.83
N ASP A 88 12.14 2.93 -0.62
CA ASP A 88 12.93 1.76 -0.21
C ASP A 88 12.47 1.21 1.15
N GLU A 89 12.29 2.08 2.15
CA GLU A 89 11.77 1.68 3.47
C GLU A 89 10.42 0.95 3.37
N LEU A 90 9.48 1.48 2.58
CA LEU A 90 8.12 0.94 2.47
C LEU A 90 8.07 -0.37 1.67
N LEU A 91 8.83 -0.45 0.57
CA LEU A 91 8.96 -1.67 -0.22
C LEU A 91 9.71 -2.76 0.55
N ALA A 92 10.76 -2.43 1.29
CA ALA A 92 11.46 -3.39 2.15
C ALA A 92 10.52 -3.97 3.20
N ARG A 93 9.72 -3.12 3.87
CA ARG A 93 8.72 -3.60 4.84
C ARG A 93 7.66 -4.50 4.21
N LEU A 94 7.27 -4.23 2.96
CA LEU A 94 6.34 -5.06 2.20
C LEU A 94 6.97 -6.41 1.83
N MET A 95 8.23 -6.44 1.43
CA MET A 95 8.95 -7.67 1.09
C MET A 95 9.20 -8.58 2.28
N GLN A 96 9.20 -8.06 3.52
CA GLN A 96 9.21 -8.89 4.74
C GLN A 96 7.96 -9.77 4.90
N CYS A 97 6.87 -9.50 4.17
CA CYS A 97 5.70 -10.36 4.10
C CYS A 97 5.89 -11.58 3.19
N VAL A 98 7.00 -11.65 2.45
CA VAL A 98 7.27 -12.72 1.48
C VAL A 98 8.20 -13.76 2.11
N SER A 99 7.82 -15.01 1.95
CA SER A 99 8.63 -16.18 2.29
C SER A 99 8.78 -17.08 1.07
N VAL A 100 9.85 -17.85 1.03
CA VAL A 100 10.08 -18.85 -0.03
C VAL A 100 9.57 -20.19 0.44
N GLN A 101 8.99 -20.95 -0.48
CA GLN A 101 8.67 -22.36 -0.31
C GLN A 101 9.59 -23.18 -1.24
N PRO A 102 10.76 -23.65 -0.75
CA PRO A 102 11.75 -24.29 -1.60
C PRO A 102 11.30 -25.65 -2.14
N ASP A 103 10.52 -26.38 -1.35
CA ASP A 103 9.95 -27.66 -1.74
C ASP A 103 8.50 -27.47 -2.18
N THR A 104 8.27 -27.61 -3.48
CA THR A 104 6.93 -27.49 -4.08
C THR A 104 6.02 -28.67 -3.72
N GLY A 105 6.61 -29.82 -3.34
CA GLY A 105 5.91 -31.00 -2.85
C GLY A 105 5.59 -30.98 -1.36
N ASN A 106 6.20 -30.05 -0.60
CA ASN A 106 6.00 -29.93 0.84
C ASN A 106 5.68 -28.48 1.29
N PRO A 107 4.38 -28.12 1.34
CA PRO A 107 3.93 -26.78 1.74
C PRO A 107 4.33 -26.34 3.16
N SER A 108 4.76 -27.28 4.01
CA SER A 108 5.19 -26.98 5.38
C SER A 108 6.61 -26.40 5.47
N VAL A 109 7.42 -26.57 4.42
CA VAL A 109 8.80 -26.08 4.40
C VAL A 109 8.81 -24.66 3.83
N ARG A 110 8.83 -23.68 4.73
CA ARG A 110 8.89 -22.25 4.41
C ARG A 110 10.00 -21.57 5.19
N ARG A 111 10.60 -20.55 4.59
CA ARG A 111 11.56 -19.68 5.27
C ARG A 111 11.48 -18.24 4.78
N PRO A 112 11.97 -17.26 5.56
CA PRO A 112 12.08 -15.88 5.10
C PRO A 112 12.81 -15.79 3.76
N LEU A 113 12.36 -14.84 2.92
CA LEU A 113 13.02 -14.50 1.67
C LEU A 113 14.43 -13.96 1.94
N HIS A 114 15.41 -14.47 1.19
CA HIS A 114 16.76 -13.96 1.12
C HIS A 114 16.99 -13.35 -0.26
N GLU A 115 17.88 -12.36 -0.38
CA GLU A 115 18.18 -11.68 -1.64
C GLU A 115 18.62 -12.65 -2.75
N SER A 116 19.37 -13.71 -2.40
CA SER A 116 19.86 -14.71 -3.35
C SER A 116 18.77 -15.67 -3.87
N ASP A 117 17.53 -15.58 -3.36
CA ASP A 117 16.43 -16.43 -3.82
C ASP A 117 15.84 -15.94 -5.14
N ILE A 118 16.05 -14.66 -5.45
CA ILE A 118 15.52 -13.99 -6.63
C ILE A 118 16.69 -13.61 -7.51
N GLU A 119 16.68 -14.10 -8.74
CA GLU A 119 17.74 -13.83 -9.71
C GLU A 119 17.31 -12.78 -10.74
N GLU A 120 16.00 -12.66 -10.99
CA GLU A 120 15.44 -11.81 -12.03
C GLU A 120 14.80 -10.55 -11.42
N ILE A 121 15.22 -9.36 -11.86
CA ILE A 121 14.62 -8.08 -11.44
C ILE A 121 13.08 -8.05 -11.64
N PRO A 122 12.52 -8.58 -12.75
CA PRO A 122 11.07 -8.67 -12.93
C PRO A 122 10.35 -9.47 -11.83
N THR A 123 11.00 -10.45 -11.19
CA THR A 123 10.45 -11.21 -10.07
C THR A 123 10.27 -10.33 -8.84
N VAL A 124 11.22 -9.42 -8.57
CA VAL A 124 11.12 -8.46 -7.45
C VAL A 124 9.89 -7.58 -7.60
N GLY A 125 9.73 -6.92 -8.75
CA GLY A 125 8.59 -6.02 -9.00
C GLY A 125 7.24 -6.74 -8.98
N TRP A 126 7.20 -7.98 -9.47
CA TRP A 126 6.00 -8.82 -9.38
C TRP A 126 5.64 -9.18 -7.94
N LEU A 127 6.61 -9.63 -7.13
CA LEU A 127 6.34 -9.96 -5.72
C LEU A 127 5.89 -8.74 -4.92
N GLN A 128 6.49 -7.58 -5.16
CA GLN A 128 6.03 -6.33 -4.55
C GLN A 128 4.58 -6.04 -4.93
N LYS A 129 4.18 -6.25 -6.20
CA LYS A 129 2.80 -6.06 -6.68
C LYS A 129 1.82 -7.03 -6.02
N GLU A 130 2.16 -8.32 -5.95
CA GLU A 130 1.32 -9.34 -5.31
C GLU A 130 1.17 -9.07 -3.80
N ALA A 131 2.27 -8.70 -3.14
CA ALA A 131 2.25 -8.32 -1.74
C ALA A 131 1.40 -7.07 -1.52
N PHE A 132 1.55 -6.05 -2.36
CA PHE A 132 0.72 -4.85 -2.28
C PHE A 132 -0.77 -5.17 -2.43
N ALA A 133 -1.13 -5.96 -3.45
CA ALA A 133 -2.52 -6.36 -3.72
C ALA A 133 -3.16 -7.08 -2.52
N LEU A 134 -2.42 -7.96 -1.85
CA LEU A 134 -2.89 -8.64 -0.63
C LEU A 134 -3.28 -7.67 0.50
N HIS A 135 -2.62 -6.51 0.56
CA HIS A 135 -2.84 -5.49 1.59
C HIS A 135 -3.84 -4.41 1.18
N VAL A 136 -3.99 -4.10 -0.12
CA VAL A 136 -4.96 -3.08 -0.57
C VAL A 136 -6.41 -3.46 -0.33
N ASP A 137 -6.75 -4.74 -0.47
CA ASP A 137 -8.09 -5.23 -0.09
C ASP A 137 -8.41 -4.97 1.39
N PHE A 138 -7.38 -4.87 2.23
CA PHE A 138 -7.47 -4.65 3.67
C PHE A 138 -7.59 -3.15 4.04
N PHE A 139 -7.07 -2.23 3.21
CA PHE A 139 -7.09 -0.78 3.52
C PHE A 139 -8.48 -0.13 3.47
N LYS A 140 -9.53 -0.84 3.02
CA LYS A 140 -10.92 -0.36 3.10
C LYS A 140 -11.34 0.05 4.52
N GLY A 141 -10.67 -0.45 5.58
CA GLY A 141 -10.90 -0.06 6.98
C GLY A 141 -10.09 1.14 7.49
N VAL A 142 -9.03 1.55 6.79
CA VAL A 142 -8.20 2.70 7.19
C VAL A 142 -8.97 4.01 7.04
N GLY A 143 -9.99 4.10 6.17
CA GLY A 143 -10.69 5.33 5.77
C GLY A 143 -11.33 6.24 6.83
N GLN A 144 -11.47 5.84 8.10
CA GLN A 144 -12.17 6.66 9.12
C GLN A 144 -11.38 7.92 9.55
N LEU A 145 -10.06 7.84 9.71
CA LEU A 145 -9.23 9.02 9.98
C LEU A 145 -9.08 9.93 8.74
N PHE A 146 -9.45 9.42 7.56
CA PHE A 146 -9.04 9.96 6.27
C PHE A 146 -10.17 10.70 5.55
N SER A 147 -11.44 10.37 5.86
CA SER A 147 -12.59 11.20 5.49
C SER A 147 -12.39 12.65 5.97
N LEU A 148 -11.83 12.85 7.16
CA LEU A 148 -11.56 14.18 7.73
C LEU A 148 -10.41 14.92 7.04
N LEU A 149 -9.33 14.22 6.68
CA LEU A 149 -8.18 14.83 5.99
C LEU A 149 -8.52 15.24 4.55
N SER A 150 -9.31 14.42 3.84
CA SER A 150 -9.84 14.80 2.52
C SER A 150 -10.72 16.04 2.62
N VAL A 151 -11.61 16.12 3.61
CA VAL A 151 -12.45 17.31 3.86
C VAL A 151 -11.59 18.55 4.15
N LEU A 152 -10.57 18.44 5.02
CA LEU A 152 -9.69 19.56 5.37
C LEU A 152 -8.87 20.08 4.18
N LEU A 153 -8.34 19.19 3.33
CA LEU A 153 -7.63 19.57 2.11
C LEU A 153 -8.56 20.25 1.09
N GLN A 154 -9.82 19.83 0.99
CA GLN A 154 -10.81 20.43 0.09
C GLN A 154 -11.24 21.83 0.56
N MET A 155 -11.29 22.05 1.88
CA MET A 155 -11.54 23.37 2.47
C MET A 155 -10.39 24.36 2.19
N GLY A 156 -9.13 23.90 2.15
CA GLY A 156 -7.97 24.75 1.87
C GLY A 156 -7.84 25.24 0.43
N ASN A 157 -8.49 24.58 -0.54
CA ASN A 157 -8.40 24.91 -1.97
C ASN A 157 -9.57 25.79 -2.47
N SER A 158 -10.46 26.21 -1.57
CA SER A 158 -11.60 27.08 -1.89
C SER A 158 -11.27 28.53 -1.52
N ALA A 159 -10.29 29.15 -2.20
CA ALA A 159 -10.18 30.61 -2.20
C ALA A 159 -11.22 31.19 -3.19
N PRO A 160 -11.96 32.24 -2.83
CA PRO A 160 -12.93 32.84 -3.75
C PRO A 160 -12.19 33.47 -4.96
N SER A 161 -12.66 33.14 -6.16
CA SER A 161 -12.17 33.76 -7.41
C SER A 161 -12.47 35.26 -7.41
N PRO A 162 -11.55 36.15 -7.80
CA PRO A 162 -11.71 37.60 -7.64
C PRO A 162 -12.67 38.26 -8.65
N ASP A 163 -13.29 37.52 -9.56
CA ASP A 163 -14.11 38.13 -10.62
C ASP A 163 -15.61 37.96 -10.37
N MET A 164 -16.20 38.91 -9.65
CA MET A 164 -17.62 39.22 -9.76
C MET A 164 -17.77 40.65 -10.32
N PRO A 165 -18.40 40.87 -11.48
CA PRO A 165 -18.73 42.21 -11.93
C PRO A 165 -19.81 42.79 -11.02
N THR A 166 -19.50 43.92 -10.39
CA THR A 166 -20.42 44.73 -9.57
C THR A 166 -21.61 45.16 -10.44
N SER A 167 -22.74 44.47 -10.30
CA SER A 167 -24.01 44.87 -10.91
C SER A 167 -24.51 46.13 -10.20
N MET A 168 -24.34 47.27 -10.85
CA MET A 168 -24.84 48.55 -10.37
C MET A 168 -26.29 48.71 -10.85
N SER A 169 -27.25 48.49 -9.96
CA SER A 169 -28.67 48.80 -10.20
C SER A 169 -28.83 50.30 -10.48
N ALA A 170 -29.26 50.65 -11.69
CA ALA A 170 -29.80 51.96 -12.00
C ALA A 170 -31.21 52.10 -11.40
N MET A 171 -31.43 53.17 -10.63
CA MET A 171 -32.75 53.55 -10.11
C MET A 171 -33.62 54.18 -11.23
N PRO A 172 -34.94 53.95 -11.25
CA PRO A 172 -35.85 54.65 -12.16
C PRO A 172 -36.25 56.04 -11.62
N SER A 173 -36.43 56.99 -12.55
CA SER A 173 -36.97 58.35 -12.34
C SER A 173 -38.49 58.37 -12.22
#